data_AF-A0AAJ6DBJ1-F1
#
_entry.id   AF-A0AAJ6DBJ1-F1
#
_cell.length_a   1.000
_cell.length_b   1.000
_cell.length_c   1.000
_cell.angle_alpha   90.00
_cell.angle_beta   90.00
_cell.angle_gamma   90.00
#
_symmetry.space_group_name_H-M   'P 1'
#
loop_
_entity.id
_entity.type
_entity.pdbx_description
1 polymer ?
#
loop_
_entity_poly.entity_id
_entity_poly.type
_entity_poly.pdbx_seq_one_letter_code
_entity_poly.pdbx_strand_id
1 'polypeptide(L)'
;MLVKKLTFFTACSLLAGFTMANQYYTAPPTSSTRGYVPVISDAEMEQCVEIYNQAKWLSEELKNTYVDRYSQASVNSYNSKVAQHQQMTNWFNQNCAGKQSRSACEAARELNRKNGIETKSCY
;
A
#
# COMPACT_ATOMS: atom_id res chain seq x y z
N MET A 1 -35.09 44.24 -4.45
CA MET A 1 -35.18 42.81 -4.07
C MET A 1 -34.39 42.00 -5.09
N LEU A 2 -33.21 41.51 -4.73
CA LEU A 2 -32.40 40.64 -5.58
C LEU A 2 -32.12 39.37 -4.78
N VAL A 3 -32.89 38.32 -5.09
CA VAL A 3 -32.81 37.03 -4.42
C VAL A 3 -31.51 36.37 -4.86
N LYS A 4 -30.53 36.35 -3.95
CA LYS A 4 -29.25 35.68 -4.12
C LYS A 4 -29.52 34.16 -4.08
N LYS A 5 -29.59 33.51 -5.24
CA LYS A 5 -29.70 32.04 -5.33
C LYS A 5 -28.40 31.42 -4.82
N LEU A 6 -28.48 30.81 -3.65
CA LEU A 6 -27.39 30.07 -3.03
C LEU A 6 -27.55 28.60 -3.42
N THR A 7 -26.81 28.15 -4.43
CA THR A 7 -26.71 26.73 -4.79
C THR A 7 -25.72 26.05 -3.85
N PHE A 8 -26.24 25.33 -2.86
CA PHE A 8 -25.46 24.42 -2.00
C PHE A 8 -25.06 23.18 -2.83
N PHE A 9 -23.78 23.06 -3.17
CA PHE A 9 -23.20 21.80 -3.63
C PHE A 9 -22.93 20.93 -2.40
N THR A 10 -23.85 20.02 -2.10
CA THR A 10 -23.63 18.97 -1.10
C THR A 10 -22.66 17.95 -1.68
N ALA A 11 -21.36 18.12 -1.44
CA ALA A 11 -20.37 17.08 -1.70
C ALA A 11 -20.64 15.91 -0.74
N CYS A 12 -21.28 14.86 -1.23
CA CYS A 12 -21.42 13.60 -0.52
C CYS A 12 -20.06 12.90 -0.50
N SER A 13 -19.24 13.22 0.50
CA SER A 13 -18.01 12.48 0.79
C SER A 13 -18.38 11.11 1.32
N LEU A 14 -18.61 10.16 0.41
CA LEU A 14 -18.64 8.73 0.73
C LEU A 14 -17.20 8.29 1.03
N LEU A 15 -16.67 8.66 2.19
CA LEU A 15 -15.59 7.90 2.80
C LEU A 15 -16.21 6.62 3.35
N ALA A 16 -16.41 5.65 2.45
CA ALA A 16 -16.59 4.28 2.87
C ALA A 16 -15.32 3.89 3.62
N GLY A 17 -15.39 3.90 4.95
CA GLY A 17 -14.32 3.39 5.79
C GLY A 17 -14.12 1.93 5.45
N PHE A 18 -13.03 1.61 4.76
CA PHE A 18 -12.62 0.23 4.56
C PHE A 18 -12.30 -0.34 5.93
N THR A 19 -13.14 -1.23 6.44
CA THR A 19 -12.76 -2.09 7.56
C THR A 19 -11.68 -3.03 7.01
N MET A 20 -10.41 -2.61 7.09
CA MET A 20 -9.27 -3.43 6.67
C MET A 20 -9.19 -4.62 7.63
N ALA A 21 -9.83 -5.73 7.26
CA ALA A 21 -9.73 -6.96 8.02
C ALA A 21 -8.25 -7.36 8.14
N ASN A 22 -7.72 -7.29 9.38
CA ASN A 22 -6.39 -7.74 9.85
C ASN A 22 -5.32 -7.90 8.77
N GLN A 23 -4.93 -6.77 8.18
CA GLN A 23 -3.81 -6.71 7.26
C GLN A 23 -2.49 -6.65 8.05
N TYR A 24 -1.73 -7.73 7.96
CA TYR A 24 -0.42 -7.87 8.62
C TYR A 24 0.70 -7.38 7.70
N TYR A 25 1.55 -6.49 8.20
CA TYR A 25 2.80 -6.16 7.56
C TYR A 25 3.74 -7.36 7.61
N THR A 26 4.32 -7.67 6.46
CA THR A 26 5.32 -8.73 6.30
C THR A 26 6.58 -8.15 5.68
N ALA A 27 7.75 -8.62 6.09
CA ALA A 27 9.00 -8.23 5.44
C ALA A 27 8.94 -8.61 3.95
N PRO A 28 9.40 -7.73 3.03
CA PRO A 28 9.58 -8.09 1.63
C PRO A 28 10.49 -9.32 1.47
N PRO A 29 10.33 -10.12 0.40
CA PRO A 29 11.20 -11.23 0.11
C PRO A 29 12.66 -10.79 0.03
N THR A 30 13.55 -11.56 0.63
CA THR A 30 15.00 -11.33 0.57
C THR A 30 15.67 -12.48 -0.16
N SER A 31 16.75 -12.17 -0.89
CA SER A 31 17.62 -13.15 -1.52
C SER A 31 19.05 -12.94 -1.03
N SER A 32 19.83 -14.02 -0.95
CA SER A 32 21.25 -13.94 -0.64
C SER A 32 22.04 -13.57 -1.88
N THR A 33 23.04 -12.70 -1.73
CA THR A 33 24.00 -12.37 -2.79
C THR A 33 25.41 -12.33 -2.21
N ARG A 34 26.40 -12.61 -3.05
CA ARG A 34 27.83 -12.56 -2.69
C ARG A 34 28.46 -11.18 -2.93
N GLY A 35 27.79 -10.32 -3.70
CA GLY A 35 28.27 -8.98 -4.05
C GLY A 35 27.90 -7.92 -3.02
N TYR A 36 28.55 -6.76 -3.12
CA TYR A 36 28.15 -5.58 -2.37
C TYR A 36 26.71 -5.17 -2.71
N VAL A 37 25.93 -4.85 -1.68
CA VAL A 37 24.55 -4.38 -1.80
C VAL A 37 24.47 -3.00 -1.15
N PRO A 38 23.91 -1.98 -1.82
CA PRO A 38 23.70 -0.68 -1.20
C PRO A 38 22.88 -0.81 0.08
N VAL A 39 23.29 -0.12 1.13
CA VAL A 39 22.59 -0.10 2.43
C VAL A 39 21.68 1.13 2.50
N ILE A 40 20.43 0.95 2.94
CA ILE A 40 19.48 2.03 3.23
C ILE A 40 19.25 2.17 4.73
N SER A 41 18.76 3.34 5.13
CA SER A 41 18.39 3.63 6.52
C SER A 41 17.22 2.76 6.98
N ASP A 42 17.05 2.63 8.30
CA ASP A 42 15.91 1.92 8.89
C ASP A 42 14.58 2.60 8.56
N ALA A 43 14.57 3.94 8.46
CA ALA A 43 13.38 4.70 8.06
C ALA A 43 12.98 4.43 6.61
N GLU A 44 13.95 4.38 5.68
CA GLU A 44 13.68 3.97 4.30
C GLU A 44 13.20 2.53 4.22
N MET A 45 13.76 1.63 5.05
CA MET A 45 13.29 0.24 5.12
C MET A 45 11.86 0.14 5.67
N GLU A 46 11.46 0.94 6.67
CA GLU A 46 10.07 1.01 7.12
C GLU A 46 9.14 1.39 5.97
N GLN A 47 9.49 2.39 5.17
CA GLN A 47 8.75 2.77 3.96
C GLN A 47 8.71 1.64 2.92
N CYS A 48 9.82 0.92 2.74
CA CYS A 48 9.88 -0.24 1.85
C CYS A 48 8.90 -1.33 2.28
N VAL A 49 8.83 -1.64 3.58
CA VAL A 49 7.86 -2.60 4.12
C VAL A 49 6.44 -2.10 3.92
N GLU A 50 6.16 -0.83 4.19
CA GLU A 50 4.83 -0.25 4.03
C GLU A 50 4.35 -0.35 2.57
N ILE A 51 5.11 0.19 1.62
CA ILE A 51 4.76 0.19 0.19
C ILE A 51 4.62 -1.23 -0.35
N TYR A 52 5.52 -2.15 0.05
CA TYR A 52 5.41 -3.55 -0.36
C TYR A 52 4.09 -4.17 0.08
N ASN A 53 3.69 -3.98 1.35
CA ASN A 53 2.45 -4.58 1.85
C ASN A 53 1.22 -3.89 1.27
N GLN A 54 1.22 -2.56 1.10
CA GLN A 54 0.13 -1.84 0.42
C GLN A 54 -0.05 -2.32 -1.03
N ALA A 55 1.05 -2.50 -1.77
CA ALA A 55 1.00 -3.08 -3.11
C ALA A 55 0.46 -4.50 -3.10
N LYS A 56 0.93 -5.35 -2.18
CA LYS A 56 0.45 -6.73 -2.01
C LYS A 56 -1.05 -6.76 -1.74
N TRP A 57 -1.54 -5.96 -0.81
CA TRP A 57 -2.97 -5.92 -0.48
C TRP A 57 -3.83 -5.41 -1.63
N LEU A 58 -3.38 -4.37 -2.33
CA LEU A 58 -4.08 -3.87 -3.52
C LEU A 58 -4.08 -4.91 -4.65
N SER A 59 -3.00 -5.70 -4.80
CA SER A 59 -2.98 -6.81 -5.76
C SER A 59 -4.03 -7.87 -5.40
N GLU A 60 -4.15 -8.24 -4.13
CA GLU A 60 -5.19 -9.19 -3.68
C GLU A 60 -6.60 -8.62 -3.87
N GLU A 61 -6.80 -7.33 -3.61
CA GLU A 61 -8.08 -6.66 -3.90
C GLU A 61 -8.39 -6.69 -5.41
N LEU A 62 -7.43 -6.37 -6.26
CA LEU A 62 -7.57 -6.38 -7.72
C LEU A 62 -7.91 -7.78 -8.26
N LYS A 63 -7.31 -8.85 -7.71
CA LYS A 63 -7.61 -10.24 -8.09
C LYS A 63 -9.05 -10.64 -7.78
N ASN A 64 -9.60 -10.10 -6.69
CA ASN A 64 -10.95 -10.44 -6.19
C ASN A 64 -12.03 -9.46 -6.66
N THR A 65 -11.66 -8.39 -7.38
CA THR A 65 -12.60 -7.36 -7.84
C THR A 65 -13.33 -7.81 -9.10
N TYR A 66 -14.66 -7.84 -9.05
CA TYR A 66 -15.49 -7.95 -10.25
C TYR A 66 -15.53 -6.62 -11.01
N VAL A 67 -15.37 -6.68 -12.34
CA VAL A 67 -15.43 -5.52 -13.23
C VAL A 67 -16.60 -5.68 -14.19
N ASP A 68 -17.55 -4.75 -14.12
CA ASP A 68 -18.59 -4.64 -15.14
C ASP A 68 -17.99 -3.97 -16.39
N ARG A 69 -17.75 -4.78 -17.41
CA ARG A 69 -17.12 -4.34 -18.67
C ARG A 69 -18.01 -3.39 -19.49
N TYR A 70 -19.30 -3.32 -19.19
CA TYR A 70 -20.23 -2.41 -19.86
C TYR A 70 -20.40 -1.09 -19.11
N SER A 71 -19.84 -0.98 -17.90
CA SER A 71 -19.82 0.25 -17.11
C SER A 71 -18.45 0.92 -17.19
N GLN A 72 -18.38 2.06 -17.88
CA GLN A 72 -17.17 2.87 -17.94
C GLN A 72 -16.66 3.25 -16.54
N ALA A 73 -17.57 3.51 -15.60
CA ALA A 73 -17.19 3.83 -14.22
C ALA A 73 -16.53 2.64 -13.51
N SER A 74 -17.04 1.42 -13.70
CA SER A 74 -16.43 0.20 -13.14
C SER A 74 -15.04 -0.03 -13.72
N VAL A 75 -14.91 0.06 -15.04
CA VAL A 75 -13.62 -0.07 -15.74
C VAL A 75 -12.62 0.99 -15.29
N ASN A 76 -13.03 2.26 -15.19
CA ASN A 76 -12.15 3.35 -14.75
C ASN A 76 -11.68 3.16 -13.30
N SER A 77 -12.57 2.74 -12.41
CA SER A 77 -12.24 2.46 -11.00
C SER A 77 -11.19 1.36 -10.90
N TYR A 78 -11.38 0.24 -11.62
CA TYR A 78 -10.41 -0.85 -11.68
C TYR A 78 -9.06 -0.38 -12.24
N ASN A 79 -9.06 0.31 -13.39
CA ASN A 79 -7.84 0.79 -14.03
C ASN A 79 -7.07 1.79 -13.15
N SER A 80 -7.75 2.61 -12.35
CA SER A 80 -7.12 3.50 -11.38
C SER A 80 -6.35 2.72 -10.32
N LYS A 81 -6.92 1.63 -9.80
CA LYS A 81 -6.25 0.75 -8.83
C LYS A 81 -5.05 0.02 -9.45
N VAL A 82 -5.18 -0.42 -10.71
CA VAL A 82 -4.05 -1.00 -11.45
C VAL A 82 -2.91 0.01 -11.60
N ALA A 83 -3.21 1.26 -11.95
CA ALA A 83 -2.21 2.31 -12.05
C ALA A 83 -1.52 2.58 -10.70
N GLN A 84 -2.28 2.64 -9.61
CA GLN A 84 -1.74 2.79 -8.26
C GLN A 84 -0.84 1.62 -7.86
N HIS A 85 -1.26 0.38 -8.12
CA HIS A 85 -0.44 -0.82 -7.89
C HIS A 85 0.89 -0.75 -8.65
N GLN A 86 0.85 -0.30 -9.91
CA GLN A 86 2.05 -0.14 -10.74
C GLN A 86 2.99 0.94 -10.16
N GLN A 87 2.45 2.06 -9.70
CA GLN A 87 3.23 3.14 -9.08
C GLN A 87 3.95 2.66 -7.82
N MET A 88 3.25 1.96 -6.93
CA MET A 88 3.83 1.39 -5.71
C MET A 88 4.92 0.36 -6.04
N THR A 89 4.66 -0.53 -7.00
CA THR A 89 5.64 -1.53 -7.45
C THR A 89 6.89 -0.88 -8.03
N ASN A 90 6.72 0.14 -8.88
CA ASN A 90 7.84 0.87 -9.47
C ASN A 90 8.68 1.58 -8.43
N TRP A 91 8.02 2.26 -7.48
CA TRP A 91 8.70 2.93 -6.38
C TRP A 91 9.49 1.93 -5.53
N PHE A 92 8.89 0.79 -5.17
CA PHE A 92 9.58 -0.25 -4.41
C PHE A 92 10.80 -0.79 -5.16
N ASN A 93 10.65 -1.08 -6.46
CA ASN A 93 11.76 -1.59 -7.27
C ASN A 93 12.91 -0.58 -7.38
N GLN A 94 12.60 0.71 -7.44
CA GLN A 94 13.61 1.76 -7.54
C GLN A 94 14.32 2.00 -6.20
N ASN A 95 13.58 2.00 -5.10
CA ASN A 95 14.06 2.49 -3.81
C ASN A 95 14.43 1.38 -2.82
N CYS A 96 13.98 0.15 -3.03
CA CYS A 96 14.08 -0.93 -2.05
C CYS A 96 14.71 -2.20 -2.62
N ALA A 97 14.35 -2.58 -3.85
CA ALA A 97 14.81 -3.85 -4.43
C ALA A 97 16.35 -3.87 -4.56
N GLY A 98 16.96 -4.97 -4.12
CA GLY A 98 18.40 -5.13 -4.16
C GLY A 98 19.15 -4.16 -3.24
N LYS A 99 18.52 -3.69 -2.15
CA LYS A 99 19.16 -2.91 -1.09
C LYS A 99 19.09 -3.67 0.23
N GLN A 100 20.09 -3.45 1.08
CA GLN A 100 20.17 -4.05 2.40
C GLN A 100 19.73 -3.03 3.47
N SER A 101 19.07 -3.51 4.52
CA SER A 101 18.89 -2.77 5.76
C SER A 101 19.00 -3.74 6.92
N ARG A 102 19.22 -3.20 8.12
CA ARG A 102 19.54 -3.98 9.32
C ARG A 102 18.39 -4.93 9.71
N SER A 103 17.14 -4.62 9.36
CA SER A 103 16.03 -5.55 9.63
C SER A 103 14.68 -5.18 9.02
N ALA A 104 14.38 -5.70 7.82
CA ALA A 104 13.04 -5.65 7.25
C ALA A 104 11.97 -6.34 8.14
N CYS A 105 12.35 -7.39 8.87
CA CYS A 105 11.44 -8.06 9.83
C CYS A 105 11.07 -7.15 11.00
N GLU A 106 12.05 -6.46 11.60
CA GLU A 106 11.79 -5.56 12.72
C GLU A 106 10.93 -4.36 12.28
N ALA A 107 11.15 -3.84 11.07
CA ALA A 107 10.30 -2.80 10.48
C ALA A 107 8.85 -3.28 10.33
N ALA A 108 8.63 -4.49 9.80
CA ALA A 108 7.29 -5.10 9.73
C ALA A 108 6.68 -5.31 11.12
N ARG A 109 7.49 -5.73 12.09
CA ARG A 109 7.05 -5.90 13.48
C ARG A 109 6.58 -4.59 14.09
N GLU A 110 7.37 -3.53 13.92
CA GLU A 110 7.07 -2.22 14.47
C GLU A 110 5.80 -1.62 13.83
N LEU A 111 5.62 -1.78 12.52
CA LEU A 111 4.39 -1.36 11.84
C LEU A 111 3.16 -2.13 12.35
N ASN A 112 3.27 -3.45 12.54
CA ASN A 112 2.20 -4.25 13.14
C ASN A 112 1.89 -3.81 14.59
N ARG A 113 2.92 -3.57 15.40
CA ARG A 113 2.79 -3.09 16.78
C ARG A 113 2.07 -1.74 16.82
N LYS A 114 2.44 -0.80 15.95
CA LYS A 114 1.76 0.51 15.78
C LYS A 114 0.28 0.35 15.43
N ASN A 115 -0.08 -0.73 14.72
CA ASN A 115 -1.45 -1.07 14.36
C ASN A 115 -2.19 -1.93 15.39
N GLY A 116 -1.63 -2.13 16.59
CA GLY A 116 -2.28 -2.90 17.66
C GLY A 116 -2.31 -4.41 17.41
N ILE A 117 -1.48 -4.90 16.49
CA ILE A 117 -1.38 -6.31 16.14
C ILE A 117 -0.30 -6.97 17.01
N GLU A 118 -0.62 -8.10 17.65
CA GLU A 118 0.37 -8.89 18.39
C GLU A 118 1.44 -9.44 17.46
N THR A 119 2.70 -9.28 17.84
CA THR A 119 3.84 -9.66 17.00
C THR A 119 4.75 -10.68 17.64
N LYS A 120 5.26 -11.62 16.85
CA LYS A 120 6.30 -12.56 17.26
C LYS A 120 7.70 -11.98 17.05
N SER A 121 8.69 -12.56 17.74
CA SER A 121 10.11 -12.26 17.54
C SER A 121 10.53 -12.56 16.10
N CYS A 122 11.47 -11.77 15.58
CA CYS A 122 12.11 -12.00 14.27
C CYS A 122 13.18 -13.10 14.30
N TYR A 123 13.53 -13.57 15.51
CA TYR A 123 14.55 -14.58 15.80
C TYR A 123 14.08 -15.52 16.91
#